data_AF-A0A0P1GJ93-F1
#
_entry.id   AF-A0A0P1GJ93-F1
#
_cell.length_a   1.000
_cell.length_b   1.000
_cell.length_c   1.000
_cell.angle_alpha   90.00
_cell.angle_beta   90.00
_cell.angle_gamma   90.00
#
_symmetry.space_group_name_H-M   'P 1'
#
loop_
_entity.id
_entity.type
_entity.pdbx_description
1 polymer ?
#
loop_
_entity_poly.entity_id
_entity_poly.type
_entity_poly.pdbx_seq_one_letter_code
_entity_poly.pdbx_strand_id
1 'polypeptide(L)' 'MKNLTSVVALAAALAGVGGVAGAETLVFSTTNAQQHPINTGFLTPWAERITASGAVEIDVRHGRCWPTTRTFTTASAMT' A
#
# COMPACT_ATOMS: atom_id res chain seq x y z
N MET A 1 -14.40 0.19 -42.75
CA MET A 1 -14.94 0.16 -41.36
C MET A 1 -14.33 -0.97 -40.51
N LYS A 2 -13.04 -1.33 -40.69
CA LYS A 2 -12.40 -2.47 -39.99
C LYS A 2 -11.64 -2.06 -38.72
N ASN A 3 -11.49 -0.75 -38.51
CA ASN A 3 -10.59 -0.16 -37.51
C ASN A 3 -11.36 0.22 -36.23
N LEU A 4 -12.69 0.36 -36.34
CA LEU A 4 -13.58 0.73 -35.24
C LEU A 4 -13.68 -0.38 -34.18
N THR A 5 -13.69 -1.64 -34.61
CA THR A 5 -13.74 -2.80 -33.71
C THR A 5 -12.47 -2.95 -32.87
N SER A 6 -11.29 -2.67 -33.46
CA SER A 6 -10.02 -2.72 -32.73
C SER A 6 -9.88 -1.60 -31.68
N VAL A 7 -10.39 -0.40 -31.98
CA VAL A 7 -10.35 0.74 -31.05
C VAL A 7 -11.28 0.50 -29.85
N VAL A 8 -12.47 -0.08 -30.08
CA VAL A 8 -13.41 -0.43 -29.00
C VAL A 8 -12.84 -1.52 -28.09
N ALA A 9 -12.17 -2.53 -28.64
CA ALA A 9 -11.53 -3.58 -27.85
C ALA A 9 -10.38 -3.04 -26.96
N LEU A 10 -9.59 -2.09 -27.46
CA LEU A 10 -8.52 -1.46 -26.70
C LEU A 10 -9.06 -0.54 -25.58
N ALA A 11 -10.12 0.21 -25.85
CA ALA A 11 -10.77 1.06 -24.84
C ALA A 11 -11.42 0.23 -23.72
N ALA A 12 -12.03 -0.91 -24.05
CA ALA A 12 -12.57 -1.85 -23.06
C ALA A 12 -11.46 -2.48 -22.20
N ALA A 13 -10.30 -2.79 -22.78
CA ALA A 13 -9.15 -3.28 -22.04
C ALA A 13 -8.57 -2.23 -21.07
N LEU A 14 -8.49 -0.96 -21.47
CA LEU A 14 -8.04 0.13 -20.59
C LEU A 14 -9.04 0.46 -19.48
N ALA A 15 -10.34 0.34 -19.74
CA ALA A 15 -11.38 0.53 -18.72
C ALA A 15 -11.35 -0.57 -17.64
N GLY A 16 -10.75 -1.73 -17.93
CA GLY A 16 -10.51 -2.82 -16.99
C GLY A 16 -9.23 -2.68 -16.16
N VAL A 17 -8.33 -1.75 -16.51
CA VAL A 17 -7.20 -1.33 -15.66
C VAL A 17 -7.70 -0.30 -14.64
N GLY A 18 -8.86 -0.57 -14.03
CA GLY A 18 -9.27 0.09 -12.80
C GLY A 18 -8.17 -0.17 -11.78
N GLY A 19 -7.53 0.91 -11.34
CA GLY A 19 -6.22 0.89 -10.69
C GLY A 19 -6.04 -0.24 -9.68
N VAL A 20 -4.99 -1.03 -9.89
CA VAL A 20 -4.27 -1.68 -8.79
C VAL A 20 -3.55 -0.55 -8.02
N ALA A 21 -4.33 0.31 -7.39
CA ALA A 21 -3.89 1.16 -6.31
C ALA A 21 -4.53 0.59 -5.05
N GLY A 22 -4.31 -0.71 -4.80
CA GLY A 22 -4.44 -1.21 -3.44
C GLY A 22 -3.32 -0.53 -2.68
N ALA A 23 -3.65 0.29 -1.67
CA ALA A 23 -2.66 0.89 -0.80
C ALA A 23 -1.79 -0.25 -0.24
N GLU A 24 -0.58 -0.40 -0.78
CA GLU A 24 0.33 -1.42 -0.31
C GLU A 24 0.73 -1.04 1.12
N THR A 25 0.55 -1.93 2.09
CA THR A 25 0.95 -1.66 3.47
C THR A 25 2.43 -2.00 3.65
N LEU A 26 3.27 -1.00 3.87
CA LEU A 26 4.68 -1.18 4.22
C LEU A 26 4.84 -1.19 5.73
N VAL A 27 5.55 -2.20 6.25
CA VAL A 27 5.85 -2.30 7.68
C VAL A 27 7.23 -1.72 7.97
N PHE A 28 7.29 -0.66 8.77
CA PHE A 28 8.54 -0.07 9.25
C PHE A 28 8.70 -0.33 10.74
N SER A 29 9.69 -1.15 11.10
CA SER A 29 9.97 -1.53 12.48
C SER A 29 11.25 -0.88 13.02
N THR A 30 11.19 -0.40 14.25
CA THR A 30 12.33 0.16 15.00
C THR A 30 12.50 -0.54 16.34
N THR A 31 13.74 -0.79 16.75
CA THR A 31 14.06 -1.39 18.06
C THR A 31 13.90 -0.39 19.21
N ASN A 32 13.78 0.89 18.91
CA ASN A 32 13.60 1.95 19.90
C ASN A 32 12.21 1.88 20.54
N ALA A 33 12.10 2.29 21.80
CA ALA A 33 10.81 2.49 22.46
C ALA A 33 9.95 3.52 21.70
N GLN A 34 8.63 3.39 21.76
CA GLN A 34 7.69 4.27 21.04
C GLN A 34 7.96 5.76 21.28
N GLN A 35 8.31 6.12 22.51
CA GLN A 35 8.58 7.48 22.97
C GLN A 35 10.00 7.99 22.67
N HIS A 36 10.83 7.20 21.97
CA HIS A 36 12.15 7.65 21.54
C HIS A 36 12.03 8.87 20.61
N PRO A 37 12.88 9.91 20.74
CA PRO A 37 12.75 11.16 19.97
C PRO A 37 12.70 10.98 18.44
N ILE A 38 13.36 9.96 17.91
CA ILE A 38 13.31 9.65 16.46
C ILE A 38 11.92 9.20 15.99
N ASN A 39 11.18 8.52 16.87
CA ASN A 39 9.87 7.97 16.57
C ASN A 39 8.83 9.08 16.56
N THR A 40 8.82 9.89 17.61
CA THR A 40 7.88 11.01 17.76
C THR A 40 8.22 12.19 16.84
N GLY A 41 9.51 12.48 16.63
CA GLY A 41 9.95 13.64 15.86
C GLY A 41 9.99 13.42 14.34
N PHE A 42 10.19 12.18 13.88
CA PHE A 42 10.39 11.89 12.46
C PHE A 42 9.53 10.74 11.95
N LEU A 43 9.69 9.54 12.50
CA LEU A 43 9.14 8.30 11.95
C LEU A 43 7.60 8.32 11.88
N THR A 44 6.92 8.73 12.95
CA THR A 44 5.45 8.83 12.98
C THR A 44 4.94 9.94 12.05
N PRO A 45 5.42 11.20 12.13
CA PRO A 45 4.97 12.25 11.21
C PRO A 45 5.26 11.96 9.73
N TRP A 46 6.35 11.26 9.43
CA TRP A 46 6.65 10.81 8.07
C TRP A 46 5.65 9.77 7.59
N ALA A 47 5.39 8.73 8.39
CA ALA A 47 4.43 7.66 8.06
C ALA A 47 3.01 8.21 7.83
N GLU A 48 2.58 9.16 8.66
CA GLU A 48 1.29 9.85 8.51
C GLU A 48 1.20 10.63 7.19
N ARG A 49 2.25 11.35 6.81
CA ARG A 49 2.29 12.11 5.54
C ARG A 49 2.25 11.20 4.32
N ILE A 50 2.95 10.07 4.35
CA ILE A 50 2.94 9.09 3.26
C ILE A 50 1.55 8.44 3.18
N THR A 51 0.97 8.04 4.31
CA THR A 51 -0.37 7.44 4.34
C THR A 51 -1.43 8.44 3.83
N ALA A 52 -1.33 9.71 4.22
CA ALA A 52 -2.22 10.78 3.75
C ALA A 52 -2.08 11.07 2.25
N SER A 53 -0.91 10.81 1.64
CA SER A 53 -0.72 10.95 0.20
C SER A 53 -1.51 9.91 -0.62
N GLY A 54 -2.01 8.85 0.02
CA GLY A 54 -2.77 7.78 -0.63
C GLY A 54 -1.93 6.83 -1.48
N ALA A 55 -0.59 6.98 -1.48
CA ALA A 55 0.30 6.13 -2.26
C ALA A 55 0.46 4.73 -1.65
N VAL A 56 0.68 4.65 -0.34
CA VAL A 56 0.90 3.41 0.44
C VAL A 56 0.49 3.66 1.88
N GLU A 57 0.10 2.61 2.60
CA GLU A 57 -0.13 2.66 4.05
C GLU A 57 1.18 2.33 4.78
N ILE A 58 1.55 3.09 5.81
CA ILE A 58 2.76 2.82 6.60
C ILE A 58 2.39 2.35 8.00
N ASP A 59 2.69 1.08 8.31
CA ASP A 59 2.55 0.48 9.66
C ASP A 59 3.88 0.61 10.41
N VAL A 60 3.96 1.59 11.31
CA VAL A 60 5.15 1.80 12.17
C VAL A 60 5.05 0.96 13.43
N ARG A 61 6.04 0.10 13.65
CA ARG A 61 6.14 -0.77 14.82
C ARG A 61 7.32 -0.41 15.70
N HIS A 62 7.08 -0.28 16.99
CA HIS A 62 8.09 0.12 17.97
C HIS A 62 8.48 -1.04 18.89
N GLY A 63 9.74 -1.05 19.32
CA GLY A 63 10.26 -2.04 20.28
C GLY A 63 10.34 -3.46 19.71
N ARG A 64 10.21 -4.46 20.58
CA ARG A 64 10.27 -5.89 20.24
C ARG A 64 8.98 -6.41 19.59
N CYS A 65 8.25 -5.55 18.89
CA CYS A 65 7.07 -5.90 18.11
C CYS A 65 7.49 -6.33 16.69
N TRP A 66 8.34 -7.35 16.59
CA TRP A 66 8.53 -8.09 15.35
C TRP A 66 7.47 -9.19 15.32
N PRO A 67 6.50 -9.20 14.38
CA PRO A 67 5.78 -10.41 14.09
C PRO A 67 6.65 -11.25 13.16
N THR A 68 6.96 -12.45 13.61
CA THR A 68 7.36 -13.54 12.74
C THR A 68 6.19 -13.81 11.80
N THR A 69 6.28 -13.32 10.55
CA THR A 69 5.41 -13.72 9.42
C THR A 69 3.95 -13.21 9.45
N ARG A 70 3.61 -12.27 8.55
CA ARG A 70 2.22 -12.09 8.08
C ARG A 70 2.12 -12.84 6.76
N THR A 71 1.35 -13.93 6.72
CA THR A 71 1.01 -14.61 5.46
C THR A 71 0.13 -13.64 4.66
N PHE A 72 0.63 -13.14 3.54
CA PHE A 72 -0.18 -12.43 2.57
C PHE A 72 -1.12 -13.45 1.91
N THR A 73 -2.33 -13.60 2.45
CA THR A 73 -3.40 -14.24 1.69
C THR A 73 -3.85 -13.23 0.64
N THR A 74 -3.41 -13.41 -0.60
CA THR A 74 -4.06 -12.83 -1.76
C THR A 74 -5.53 -13.28 -1.71
N ALA A 75 -6.43 -12.36 -1.37
CA ALA A 75 -7.85 -12.59 -1.56
C ALA A 75 -8.09 -12.60 -3.07
N SER A 76 -7.96 -13.78 -3.68
CA SER A 76 -8.59 -14.06 -4.96
C SER A 76 -10.08 -13.78 -4.84
N ALA A 77 -10.58 -12.96 -5.75
CA ALA A 77 -11.98 -12.65 -5.92
C ALA A 77 -12.86 -13.92 -5.92
N MET A 78 -13.75 -13.99 -4.94
CA MET A 78 -15.10 -14.54 -5.09
C MET A 78 -15.98 -13.33 -4.71
N THR A 79 -16.71 -12.71 -5.62
CA THR A 79 -17.87 -13.25 -6.36
C THR A 79 -18.17 -12.33 -7.54
#